data_AF-A0A4R4RYH8-F1
#
_entry.id   AF-A0A4R4RYH8-F1
#
_cell.length_a   1.000
_cell.length_b   1.000
_cell.length_c   1.000
_cell.angle_alpha   90.00
_cell.angle_beta   90.00
_cell.angle_gamma   90.00
#
_symmetry.space_group_name_H-M   'P 1'
#
loop_
_entity.id
_entity.type
_entity.pdbx_description
1 polymer ?
#
loop_
_entity_poly.entity_id
_entity_poly.type
_entity_poly.pdbx_seq_one_letter_code
_entity_poly.pdbx_strand_id
1 'polypeptide(L)'
;MGVQGDRIFAAIKQKGFPDPWSAFGECLSWESAYAVQLKQAIDQARKGPDEQLSLSVSELFAGKTRNLVNARKLLDDVLIEYDQNGMWRVLDERAARLDIDDVSERWARGLVEHPFPIALLSLQFNWRYMKEYGVRAFYEMTARYVDDLSANTRRWADAWATEAASGVIDHVTTVECDLASEEAPMHCDICKKTITALLYLDD
;
A
#
# COMPACT_ATOMS: atom_id res chain seq x y z
N MET A 1 2.34 9.07 29.65
CA MET A 1 2.65 8.69 28.25
C MET A 1 2.45 7.19 28.11
N GLY A 2 1.89 6.76 26.99
CA GLY A 2 1.55 5.39 26.60
C GLY A 2 0.05 5.04 26.59
N VAL A 3 -0.89 5.93 26.92
CA VAL A 3 -2.27 5.53 27.23
C VAL A 3 -3.09 5.22 25.98
N GLN A 4 -3.04 6.05 24.94
CA GLN A 4 -3.78 5.79 23.70
C GLN A 4 -3.13 4.66 22.93
N GLY A 5 -1.80 4.69 22.81
CA GLY A 5 -1.04 3.66 22.10
C GLY A 5 -1.29 2.26 22.66
N ASP A 6 -1.22 2.08 23.98
CA ASP A 6 -1.46 0.77 24.60
C ASP A 6 -2.91 0.29 24.47
N ARG A 7 -3.90 1.20 24.54
CA ARG A 7 -5.32 0.86 24.32
C ARG A 7 -5.57 0.37 22.89
N ILE A 8 -5.06 1.08 21.90
CA ILE A 8 -5.20 0.66 20.49
C ILE A 8 -4.54 -0.70 20.28
N PHE A 9 -3.33 -0.94 20.83
CA PHE A 9 -2.69 -2.25 20.75
C PHE A 9 -3.46 -3.35 21.49
N ALA A 10 -4.12 -3.03 22.60
CA ALA A 10 -5.00 -3.98 23.28
C ALA A 10 -6.21 -4.34 22.40
N ALA A 11 -6.80 -3.38 21.71
CA ALA A 11 -7.87 -3.61 20.73
C ALA A 11 -7.38 -4.47 19.55
N ILE A 12 -6.19 -4.17 18.99
CA ILE A 12 -5.56 -5.00 17.93
C ILE A 12 -5.33 -6.42 18.43
N LYS A 13 -4.85 -6.61 19.65
CA LYS A 13 -4.62 -7.95 20.24
C LYS A 13 -5.93 -8.76 20.33
N GLN A 14 -7.05 -8.10 20.57
CA GLN A 14 -8.35 -8.77 20.71
C GLN A 14 -9.06 -8.99 19.37
N LYS A 15 -9.00 -8.01 18.47
CA LYS A 15 -9.84 -7.95 17.26
C LYS A 15 -9.06 -8.17 15.96
N GLY A 16 -7.74 -8.05 15.99
CA GLY A 16 -6.90 -7.99 14.79
C GLY A 16 -6.99 -6.63 14.09
N PHE A 17 -6.39 -6.54 12.89
CA PHE A 17 -6.54 -5.38 12.02
C PHE A 17 -7.94 -5.37 11.40
N PRO A 18 -8.58 -4.19 11.29
CA PRO A 18 -9.92 -4.07 10.74
C PRO A 18 -9.94 -4.34 9.23
N ASP A 19 -10.94 -5.07 8.78
CA ASP A 19 -11.32 -5.11 7.37
C ASP A 19 -12.01 -3.79 6.97
N PRO A 20 -11.90 -3.36 5.70
CA PRO A 20 -11.15 -4.01 4.61
C PRO A 20 -9.65 -3.64 4.55
N TRP A 21 -9.14 -2.89 5.53
CA TRP A 21 -7.76 -2.42 5.51
C TRP A 21 -6.71 -3.52 5.67
N SER A 22 -7.05 -4.63 6.33
CA SER A 22 -6.19 -5.82 6.34
C SER A 22 -5.99 -6.36 4.92
N ALA A 23 -7.10 -6.65 4.22
CA ALA A 23 -7.07 -7.11 2.82
C ALA A 23 -6.39 -6.10 1.88
N PHE A 24 -6.61 -4.80 2.09
CA PHE A 24 -5.93 -3.76 1.33
C PHE A 24 -4.42 -3.83 1.52
N GLY A 25 -3.92 -3.84 2.77
CA GLY A 25 -2.48 -3.94 3.05
C GLY A 25 -1.82 -5.20 2.46
N GLU A 26 -2.55 -6.32 2.43
CA GLU A 26 -2.10 -7.55 1.76
C GLU A 26 -1.98 -7.36 0.24
N CYS A 27 -2.94 -6.70 -0.40
CA CYS A 27 -2.85 -6.39 -1.82
C CYS A 27 -1.57 -5.60 -2.13
N LEU A 28 -1.17 -4.63 -1.30
CA LEU A 28 0.03 -3.83 -1.57
C LEU A 28 1.33 -4.55 -1.21
N SER A 29 1.28 -5.54 -0.32
CA SER A 29 2.40 -6.47 -0.14
C SER A 29 2.58 -7.36 -1.37
N TRP A 30 1.48 -7.86 -1.94
CA TRP A 30 1.51 -8.64 -3.17
C TRP A 30 1.92 -7.83 -4.39
N GLU A 31 1.57 -6.54 -4.44
CA GLU A 31 1.99 -5.62 -5.50
C GLU A 31 3.52 -5.62 -5.67
N SER A 32 4.26 -5.51 -4.56
CA SER A 32 5.72 -5.55 -4.56
C SER A 32 6.27 -6.95 -4.86
N ALA A 33 5.64 -7.99 -4.30
CA ALA A 33 6.00 -9.38 -4.60
C ALA A 33 5.90 -9.70 -6.11
N TYR A 34 4.85 -9.21 -6.77
CA TYR A 34 4.71 -9.34 -8.22
C TYR A 34 5.81 -8.60 -8.98
N ALA A 35 6.25 -7.42 -8.52
CA ALA A 35 7.36 -6.71 -9.17
C ALA A 35 8.66 -7.51 -9.13
N VAL A 36 8.99 -8.08 -7.97
CA VAL A 36 10.17 -8.95 -7.81
C VAL A 36 10.09 -10.16 -8.75
N GLN A 37 8.92 -10.81 -8.83
CA GLN A 37 8.71 -11.96 -9.70
C GLN A 37 8.78 -11.58 -11.19
N LEU A 38 8.20 -10.43 -11.58
CA LEU A 38 8.26 -9.91 -12.95
C LEU A 38 9.69 -9.64 -13.38
N LYS A 39 10.47 -8.96 -12.55
CA LYS A 39 11.89 -8.71 -12.81
C LYS A 39 12.67 -10.01 -13.01
N GLN A 40 12.47 -10.98 -12.13
CA GLN A 40 13.11 -12.29 -12.26
C GLN A 40 12.73 -13.01 -13.56
N ALA A 41 11.44 -13.01 -13.91
CA ALA A 41 10.95 -13.66 -15.13
C ALA A 41 11.44 -12.95 -16.40
N ILE A 42 11.43 -11.63 -16.43
CA ILE A 42 11.96 -10.81 -17.54
C ILE A 42 13.47 -11.06 -17.71
N ASP A 43 14.25 -11.03 -16.62
CA ASP A 43 15.70 -11.27 -16.68
C ASP A 43 16.04 -12.70 -17.11
N GLN A 44 15.17 -13.67 -16.85
CA GLN A 44 15.30 -15.03 -17.40
C GLN A 44 14.98 -15.05 -18.89
N ALA A 45 13.89 -14.43 -19.33
CA ALA A 45 13.49 -14.37 -20.73
C ALA A 45 14.54 -13.66 -21.61
N ARG A 46 15.25 -12.66 -21.06
CA ARG A 46 16.37 -11.98 -21.73
C ARG A 46 17.57 -12.89 -22.04
N LYS A 47 17.75 -14.00 -21.31
CA LYS A 47 18.90 -14.91 -21.49
C LYS A 47 18.72 -15.88 -22.67
N GLY A 48 17.51 -16.02 -23.18
CA GLY A 48 17.21 -16.85 -24.34
C GLY A 48 15.71 -16.96 -24.59
N PRO A 49 15.28 -17.07 -25.86
CA PRO A 49 13.86 -17.16 -26.19
C PRO A 49 13.25 -18.46 -25.66
N ASP A 50 12.26 -18.31 -24.79
CA ASP A 50 11.44 -19.39 -24.25
C ASP A 50 9.98 -18.91 -24.19
N GLU A 51 9.12 -19.56 -24.98
CA GLU A 51 7.68 -19.26 -25.05
C GLU A 51 7.00 -19.44 -23.68
N GLN A 52 7.48 -20.39 -22.86
CA GLN A 52 6.95 -20.65 -21.52
C GLN A 52 7.29 -19.51 -20.55
N LEU A 53 8.48 -18.91 -20.69
CA LEU A 53 8.85 -17.72 -19.91
C LEU A 53 8.03 -16.48 -20.33
N SER A 54 7.74 -16.35 -21.62
CA SER A 54 6.92 -15.23 -22.13
C SER A 54 5.46 -15.30 -21.63
N LEU A 55 4.89 -16.50 -21.57
CA LEU A 55 3.58 -16.73 -20.94
C LEU A 55 3.60 -16.41 -19.45
N SER A 56 4.64 -16.84 -18.74
CA SER A 56 4.83 -16.55 -17.31
C SER A 56 4.87 -15.05 -17.00
N VAL A 57 5.63 -14.25 -17.79
CA VAL A 57 5.67 -12.79 -17.61
C VAL A 57 4.29 -12.16 -17.83
N SER A 58 3.55 -12.62 -18.84
CA SER A 58 2.20 -12.12 -19.15
C SER A 58 1.21 -12.44 -18.03
N GLU A 59 1.27 -13.65 -17.47
CA GLU A 59 0.45 -14.07 -16.33
C GLU A 59 0.75 -13.25 -15.06
N LEU A 60 2.02 -12.93 -14.81
CA LEU A 60 2.45 -12.09 -13.70
C LEU A 60 1.91 -10.66 -13.82
N PHE A 61 1.98 -10.04 -15.01
CA PHE A 61 1.38 -8.72 -15.24
C PHE A 61 -0.14 -8.74 -15.04
N ALA A 62 -0.81 -9.79 -15.52
CA ALA A 62 -2.24 -9.97 -15.31
C ALA A 62 -2.59 -10.15 -13.82
N GLY A 63 -1.78 -10.91 -13.08
CA GLY A 63 -1.90 -11.08 -11.63
C GLY A 63 -1.76 -9.75 -10.88
N LYS A 64 -0.68 -9.02 -11.16
CA LYS A 64 -0.41 -7.69 -10.58
C LYS A 64 -1.54 -6.70 -10.86
N THR A 65 -2.05 -6.68 -12.09
CA THR A 65 -3.18 -5.82 -12.49
C THR A 65 -4.46 -6.16 -11.73
N ARG A 66 -4.83 -7.45 -11.66
CA ARG A 66 -6.02 -7.88 -10.89
C ARG A 66 -5.90 -7.53 -9.41
N ASN A 67 -4.72 -7.68 -8.84
CA ASN A 67 -4.44 -7.33 -7.46
C ASN A 67 -4.67 -5.83 -7.19
N LEU A 68 -4.18 -4.94 -8.08
CA LEU A 68 -4.42 -3.49 -7.96
C LEU A 68 -5.89 -3.11 -8.16
N VAL A 69 -6.60 -3.78 -9.07
CA VAL A 69 -8.06 -3.60 -9.23
C VAL A 69 -8.80 -3.97 -7.94
N ASN A 70 -8.41 -5.07 -7.29
CA ASN A 70 -8.99 -5.48 -6.00
C ASN A 70 -8.70 -4.43 -4.92
N ALA A 71 -7.46 -3.94 -4.83
CA ALA A 71 -7.09 -2.88 -3.88
C ALA A 71 -7.94 -1.62 -4.09
N ARG A 72 -8.12 -1.18 -5.34
CA ARG A 72 -8.94 -0.01 -5.67
C ARG A 72 -10.40 -0.21 -5.27
N LYS A 73 -10.95 -1.39 -5.55
CA LYS A 73 -12.33 -1.75 -5.19
C LYS A 73 -12.55 -1.70 -3.67
N LEU A 74 -11.62 -2.22 -2.87
CA LEU A 74 -11.72 -2.15 -1.41
C LEU A 74 -11.82 -0.70 -0.91
N LEU A 75 -11.08 0.23 -1.52
CA LEU A 75 -11.17 1.65 -1.19
C LEU A 75 -12.49 2.27 -1.64
N ASP A 76 -12.97 1.95 -2.85
CA ASP A 76 -14.25 2.44 -3.37
C ASP A 76 -15.43 2.00 -2.51
N ASP A 77 -15.44 0.73 -2.10
CA ASP A 77 -16.50 0.17 -1.25
C ASP A 77 -16.56 0.94 0.10
N VAL A 78 -15.41 1.23 0.73
CA VAL A 78 -15.37 2.03 1.96
C VAL A 78 -15.78 3.48 1.71
N LEU A 79 -15.30 4.09 0.61
CA LEU A 79 -15.64 5.47 0.29
C LEU A 79 -17.17 5.65 0.19
N ILE A 80 -17.83 4.73 -0.51
CA ILE A 80 -19.29 4.70 -0.66
C ILE A 80 -19.99 4.44 0.67
N GLU A 81 -19.54 3.44 1.44
CA GLU A 81 -20.14 3.09 2.73
C GLU A 81 -20.08 4.27 3.71
N TYR A 82 -18.91 4.90 3.81
CA TYR A 82 -18.67 5.98 4.78
C TYR A 82 -19.40 7.27 4.40
N ASP A 83 -19.63 7.51 3.10
CA ASP A 83 -20.52 8.57 2.63
C ASP A 83 -21.97 8.35 3.06
N GLN A 84 -22.44 7.11 3.06
CA GLN A 84 -23.82 6.77 3.40
C GLN A 84 -24.08 6.82 4.91
N ASN A 85 -23.11 6.40 5.73
CA ASN A 85 -23.29 6.26 7.18
C ASN A 85 -22.74 7.46 7.98
N GLY A 86 -22.10 8.43 7.34
CA GLY A 86 -21.54 9.63 7.97
C GLY A 86 -20.26 9.39 8.79
N MET A 87 -19.55 8.29 8.54
CA MET A 87 -18.35 7.89 9.29
C MET A 87 -17.22 8.92 9.18
N TRP A 88 -17.15 9.71 8.10
CA TRP A 88 -16.09 10.72 7.92
C TRP A 88 -15.98 11.69 9.09
N ARG A 89 -17.12 12.21 9.56
CA ARG A 89 -17.13 13.14 10.70
C ARG A 89 -16.60 12.48 11.98
N VAL A 90 -16.98 11.22 12.22
CA VAL A 90 -16.51 10.45 13.39
C VAL A 90 -15.00 10.22 13.31
N LEU A 91 -14.49 9.88 12.13
CA LEU A 91 -13.07 9.66 11.92
C LEU A 91 -12.27 10.96 12.00
N ASP A 92 -12.79 12.08 11.53
CA ASP A 92 -12.15 13.39 11.66
C ASP A 92 -12.07 13.83 13.14
N GLU A 93 -13.14 13.62 13.91
CA GLU A 93 -13.14 13.88 15.37
C GLU A 93 -12.11 13.01 16.10
N ARG A 94 -11.94 11.75 15.67
CA ARG A 94 -10.91 10.85 16.19
C ARG A 94 -9.52 11.28 15.77
N ALA A 95 -9.33 11.64 14.50
CA ALA A 95 -8.06 12.13 13.99
C ALA A 95 -7.60 13.36 14.78
N ALA A 96 -8.49 14.32 15.07
CA ALA A 96 -8.18 15.50 15.87
C ALA A 96 -7.67 15.15 17.28
N ARG A 97 -8.26 14.13 17.93
CA ARG A 97 -7.93 13.68 19.30
C ARG A 97 -6.75 12.71 19.38
N LEU A 98 -6.30 12.15 18.26
CA LEU A 98 -5.18 11.21 18.24
C LEU A 98 -3.92 11.90 18.74
N ASP A 99 -3.32 11.41 19.82
CA ASP A 99 -2.02 11.83 20.30
C ASP A 99 -0.94 11.12 19.47
N ILE A 100 -0.42 11.83 18.48
CA ILE A 100 0.54 11.28 17.52
C ILE A 100 1.83 10.84 18.22
N ASP A 101 2.26 11.56 19.25
CA ASP A 101 3.52 11.24 19.93
C ASP A 101 3.35 9.99 20.81
N ASP A 102 2.25 9.90 21.55
CA ASP A 102 1.89 8.73 22.38
C ASP A 102 1.74 7.45 21.53
N VAL A 103 0.99 7.54 20.44
CA VAL A 103 0.80 6.41 19.52
C VAL A 103 2.10 6.08 18.79
N SER A 104 2.88 7.07 18.35
CA SER A 104 4.19 6.80 17.72
C SER A 104 5.14 6.06 18.65
N GLU A 105 5.25 6.48 19.91
CA GLU A 105 6.12 5.82 20.90
C GLU A 105 5.79 4.33 21.00
N ARG A 106 4.50 4.00 21.03
CA ARG A 106 4.08 2.61 21.17
C ARG A 106 4.37 1.76 19.93
N TRP A 107 4.20 2.32 18.72
CA TRP A 107 4.50 1.64 17.46
C TRP A 107 6.00 1.44 17.29
N ALA A 108 6.82 2.40 17.73
CA ALA A 108 8.27 2.33 17.65
C ALA A 108 8.87 1.12 18.39
N ARG A 109 8.24 0.66 19.49
CA ARG A 109 8.69 -0.50 20.28
C ARG A 109 8.76 -1.81 19.47
N GLY A 110 8.00 -1.92 18.37
CA GLY A 110 7.95 -3.11 17.52
C GLY A 110 8.83 -3.03 16.27
N LEU A 111 9.50 -1.90 16.02
CA LEU A 111 10.35 -1.73 14.85
C LEU A 111 11.73 -2.33 15.12
N VAL A 112 12.23 -3.10 14.15
CA VAL A 112 13.64 -3.54 14.12
C VAL A 112 14.54 -2.32 13.85
N GLU A 113 15.78 -2.34 14.33
CA GLU A 113 16.77 -1.25 14.24
C GLU A 113 17.27 -0.97 12.80
N HIS A 114 16.37 -0.67 11.86
CA HIS A 114 16.79 -0.02 10.63
C HIS A 114 17.17 1.43 10.96
N PRO A 115 18.35 1.93 10.55
CA PRO A 115 18.86 3.24 10.95
C PRO A 115 17.98 4.40 10.46
N PHE A 116 17.15 4.17 9.45
CA PHE A 116 16.14 5.11 8.99
C PHE A 116 14.72 4.55 9.26
N PRO A 117 13.97 5.08 10.24
CA PRO A 117 12.68 4.52 10.68
C PRO A 117 11.53 4.94 9.75
N ILE A 118 11.67 4.69 8.45
CA ILE A 118 10.73 5.10 7.40
C ILE A 118 9.28 4.71 7.73
N ALA A 119 9.02 3.52 8.27
CA ALA A 119 7.68 3.08 8.66
C ALA A 119 7.05 4.00 9.73
N LEU A 120 7.83 4.44 10.72
CA LEU A 120 7.35 5.35 11.77
C LEU A 120 7.11 6.76 11.21
N LEU A 121 8.02 7.23 10.35
CA LEU A 121 7.89 8.53 9.70
C LEU A 121 6.64 8.58 8.79
N SER A 122 6.37 7.51 8.04
CA SER A 122 5.17 7.37 7.22
C SER A 122 3.88 7.37 8.07
N LEU A 123 3.86 6.66 9.21
CA LEU A 123 2.72 6.70 10.14
C LEU A 123 2.43 8.12 10.62
N GLN A 124 3.47 8.80 11.10
CA GLN A 124 3.35 10.17 11.61
C GLN A 124 2.91 11.14 10.53
N PHE A 125 3.47 11.03 9.32
CA PHE A 125 3.06 11.83 8.18
C PHE A 125 1.56 11.65 7.90
N ASN A 126 1.08 10.42 7.79
CA ASN A 126 -0.32 10.16 7.48
C ASN A 126 -1.28 10.65 8.58
N TRP A 127 -0.92 10.49 9.86
CA TRP A 127 -1.74 11.02 10.95
C TRP A 127 -1.80 12.54 10.95
N ARG A 128 -0.67 13.23 10.67
CA ARG A 128 -0.65 14.69 10.52
C ARG A 128 -1.48 15.13 9.30
N TYR A 129 -1.34 14.42 8.18
CA TYR A 129 -2.11 14.67 6.96
C TYR A 129 -3.62 14.58 7.24
N MET A 130 -4.08 13.53 7.92
CA MET A 130 -5.50 13.39 8.26
C MET A 130 -6.00 14.49 9.23
N LYS A 131 -5.16 14.94 10.16
CA LYS A 131 -5.52 16.08 11.03
C LYS A 131 -5.69 17.39 10.26
N GLU A 132 -4.88 17.58 9.21
CA GLU A 132 -4.87 18.83 8.44
C GLU A 132 -5.94 18.84 7.33
N TYR A 133 -6.10 17.73 6.63
CA TYR A 133 -6.93 17.64 5.42
C TYR A 133 -8.17 16.77 5.57
N GLY A 134 -8.33 16.10 6.72
CA GLY A 134 -9.41 15.15 6.98
C GLY A 134 -9.09 13.73 6.54
N VAL A 135 -9.80 12.77 7.13
CA VAL A 135 -9.60 11.33 6.90
C VAL A 135 -10.06 10.93 5.49
N ARG A 136 -11.10 11.58 4.96
CA ARG A 136 -11.53 11.35 3.56
C ARG A 136 -10.41 11.66 2.57
N ALA A 137 -9.73 12.80 2.75
CA ALA A 137 -8.64 13.21 1.86
C ALA A 137 -7.50 12.17 1.86
N PHE A 138 -7.24 11.52 3.00
CA PHE A 138 -6.28 10.42 3.08
C PHE A 138 -6.73 9.21 2.24
N TYR A 139 -7.99 8.80 2.31
CA TYR A 139 -8.51 7.71 1.46
C TYR A 139 -8.41 8.05 -0.04
N GLU A 140 -8.76 9.28 -0.42
CA GLU A 140 -8.65 9.74 -1.81
C GLU A 140 -7.19 9.81 -2.28
N MET A 141 -6.26 10.21 -1.41
CA MET A 141 -4.83 10.16 -1.68
C MET A 141 -4.36 8.71 -1.89
N THR A 142 -4.77 7.79 -1.02
CA THR A 142 -4.45 6.36 -1.16
C THR A 142 -5.05 5.77 -2.45
N ALA A 143 -6.27 6.16 -2.83
CA ALA A 143 -6.90 5.75 -4.08
C ALA A 143 -6.10 6.21 -5.31
N ARG A 144 -5.69 7.49 -5.34
CA ARG A 144 -4.83 8.02 -6.41
C ARG A 144 -3.51 7.27 -6.50
N TYR A 145 -2.91 6.93 -5.37
CA TYR A 145 -1.67 6.15 -5.37
C TYR A 145 -1.85 4.75 -5.99
N VAL A 146 -2.99 4.07 -5.74
CA VAL A 146 -3.30 2.79 -6.40
C VAL A 146 -3.49 2.96 -7.92
N ASP A 147 -4.10 4.08 -8.35
CA ASP A 147 -4.24 4.41 -9.77
C ASP A 147 -2.88 4.64 -10.42
N ASP A 148 -1.96 5.32 -9.74
CA ASP A 148 -0.58 5.54 -10.19
C ASP A 148 0.21 4.23 -10.30
N LEU A 149 0.10 3.32 -9.32
CA LEU A 149 0.69 1.98 -9.41
C LEU A 149 0.11 1.17 -10.58
N SER A 150 -1.19 1.35 -10.87
CA SER A 150 -1.85 0.70 -12.00
C SER A 150 -1.40 1.27 -13.34
N ALA A 151 -1.13 2.57 -13.42
CA ALA A 151 -0.54 3.21 -14.58
C ALA A 151 0.91 2.75 -14.78
N ASN A 152 1.70 2.70 -13.70
CA ASN A 152 3.07 2.19 -13.70
C ASN A 152 3.16 0.73 -14.17
N THR A 153 2.26 -0.12 -13.70
CA THR A 153 2.19 -1.54 -14.12
C THR A 153 1.89 -1.67 -15.61
N ARG A 154 0.96 -0.86 -16.14
CA ARG A 154 0.66 -0.83 -17.59
C ARG A 154 1.85 -0.36 -18.40
N ARG A 155 2.54 0.70 -17.96
CA ARG A 155 3.75 1.21 -18.61
C ARG A 155 4.84 0.13 -18.70
N TRP A 156 5.03 -0.63 -17.63
CA TRP A 156 6.01 -1.72 -17.63
C TRP A 156 5.60 -2.86 -18.58
N ALA A 157 4.32 -3.23 -18.60
CA ALA A 157 3.81 -4.24 -19.53
C ALA A 157 4.02 -3.83 -21.01
N ASP A 158 3.74 -2.57 -21.34
CA ASP A 158 3.93 -2.02 -22.69
C ASP A 158 5.41 -2.00 -23.11
N ALA A 159 6.30 -1.61 -22.17
CA ALA A 159 7.74 -1.63 -22.41
C ALA A 159 8.26 -3.05 -22.61
N TRP A 160 7.79 -4.02 -21.80
CA TRP A 160 8.13 -5.43 -21.98
C TRP A 160 7.63 -5.97 -23.32
N ALA A 161 6.40 -5.66 -23.74
CA ALA A 161 5.88 -6.08 -25.03
C ALA A 161 6.71 -5.53 -26.19
N THR A 162 7.15 -4.27 -26.08
CA THR A 162 8.04 -3.65 -27.06
C THR A 162 9.41 -4.32 -27.10
N GLU A 163 9.99 -4.62 -25.94
CA GLU A 163 11.25 -5.36 -25.82
C GLU A 163 11.14 -6.75 -26.45
N ALA A 164 10.09 -7.51 -26.12
CA ALA A 164 9.86 -8.85 -26.65
C ALA A 164 9.67 -8.86 -28.18
N ALA A 165 9.01 -7.84 -28.74
CA ALA A 165 8.78 -7.74 -30.18
C ALA A 165 10.03 -7.27 -30.96
N SER A 166 10.84 -6.39 -30.38
CA SER A 166 11.96 -5.73 -31.07
C SER A 166 13.33 -6.32 -30.76
N GLY A 167 13.46 -7.04 -29.64
CA GLY A 167 14.74 -7.46 -29.07
C GLY A 167 15.55 -6.31 -28.44
N VAL A 168 15.03 -5.08 -28.41
CA VAL A 168 15.70 -3.92 -27.80
C VAL A 168 15.32 -3.83 -26.33
N ILE A 169 16.31 -3.99 -25.45
CA ILE A 169 16.10 -4.05 -23.99
C ILE A 169 15.86 -2.65 -23.41
N ASP A 170 14.79 -2.51 -22.61
CA ASP A 170 14.51 -1.30 -21.83
C ASP A 170 14.79 -1.53 -20.33
N HIS A 171 16.03 -1.24 -19.95
CA HIS A 171 16.46 -1.32 -18.56
C HIS A 171 15.87 -0.19 -17.68
N VAL A 172 15.63 0.99 -18.26
CA VAL A 172 15.21 2.17 -17.51
C VAL A 172 13.80 1.99 -17.00
N THR A 173 12.87 1.57 -17.88
CA THR A 173 11.49 1.34 -17.46
C THR A 173 11.40 0.25 -16.39
N THR A 174 12.21 -0.81 -16.51
CA THR A 174 12.28 -1.87 -15.50
C THR A 174 12.68 -1.30 -14.13
N VAL A 175 13.75 -0.49 -14.06
CA VAL A 175 14.22 0.10 -12.79
C VAL A 175 13.20 1.07 -12.21
N GLU A 176 12.62 1.96 -13.02
CA GLU A 176 11.65 2.94 -12.56
C GLU A 176 10.37 2.27 -12.03
N CYS A 177 9.90 1.21 -12.71
CA CYS A 177 8.69 0.50 -12.29
C CYS A 177 8.92 -0.41 -11.07
N ASP A 178 10.12 -1.00 -10.94
CA ASP A 178 10.57 -1.74 -9.75
C ASP A 178 10.60 -0.83 -8.52
N LEU A 179 11.25 0.34 -8.63
CA LEU A 179 11.35 1.32 -7.55
C LEU A 179 9.97 1.77 -7.04
N ALA A 180 9.03 2.08 -7.94
CA ALA A 180 7.67 2.44 -7.56
C ALA A 180 6.94 1.31 -6.79
N SER A 181 7.25 0.05 -7.10
CA SER A 181 6.64 -1.13 -6.44
C SER A 181 7.32 -1.46 -5.10
N GLU A 182 8.59 -1.11 -4.92
CA GLU A 182 9.30 -1.25 -3.63
C GLU A 182 8.70 -0.32 -2.56
N GLU A 183 8.21 0.84 -2.98
CA GLU A 183 7.58 1.83 -2.10
C GLU A 183 6.18 1.42 -1.62
N ALA A 184 5.44 0.65 -2.43
CA ALA A 184 4.05 0.30 -2.15
C ALA A 184 3.79 -0.32 -0.76
N PRO A 185 4.53 -1.36 -0.29
CA PRO A 185 4.33 -1.92 1.05
C PRO A 185 4.73 -0.92 2.14
N MET A 186 5.74 -0.08 1.89
CA MET A 186 6.26 0.89 2.86
C MET A 186 5.32 2.07 3.09
N HIS A 187 4.45 2.39 2.13
CA HIS A 187 3.47 3.46 2.26
C HIS A 187 2.04 2.95 2.49
N CYS A 188 1.63 1.87 1.83
CA CYS A 188 0.24 1.43 1.85
C CYS A 188 -0.08 0.31 2.84
N ASP A 189 0.84 -0.61 3.17
CA ASP A 189 0.63 -1.48 4.35
C ASP A 189 0.75 -0.67 5.66
N ILE A 190 1.37 0.52 5.59
CA ILE A 190 1.32 1.52 6.65
C ILE A 190 -0.06 2.19 6.73
N CYS A 191 -0.81 2.33 5.63
CA CYS A 191 -2.18 2.86 5.68
C CYS A 191 -3.09 2.01 6.59
N LYS A 192 -2.97 0.68 6.54
CA LYS A 192 -3.68 -0.23 7.47
C LYS A 192 -3.40 0.11 8.93
N LYS A 193 -2.13 0.32 9.29
CA LYS A 193 -1.73 0.65 10.66
C LYS A 193 -2.20 2.07 11.06
N THR A 194 -2.12 2.99 10.10
CA THR A 194 -2.53 4.39 10.25
C THR A 194 -4.02 4.49 10.63
N ILE A 195 -4.90 3.87 9.85
CA ILE A 195 -6.35 3.97 10.06
C ILE A 195 -6.84 3.13 11.25
N THR A 196 -6.17 2.01 11.55
CA THR A 196 -6.47 1.19 12.74
C THR A 196 -6.38 2.00 14.02
N ALA A 197 -5.39 2.89 14.10
CA ALA A 197 -5.24 3.79 15.23
C ALA A 197 -6.46 4.71 15.43
N LEU A 198 -7.11 5.13 14.34
CA LEU A 198 -8.34 5.93 14.42
C LEU A 198 -9.55 5.06 14.73
N LEU A 199 -9.69 3.91 14.06
CA LEU A 199 -10.86 3.03 14.22
C LEU A 199 -11.01 2.52 15.66
N TYR A 200 -9.88 2.26 16.35
CA TYR A 200 -9.85 1.77 17.72
C TYR A 200 -9.52 2.84 18.77
N LEU A 201 -9.50 4.13 18.39
CA LEU A 201 -9.11 5.19 19.32
C LEU A 201 -9.98 5.26 20.59
N ASP A 202 -11.26 4.94 20.44
CA ASP A 202 -12.26 5.04 21.51
C ASP A 202 -12.56 3.72 22.22
N ASP A 203 -11.99 2.61 21.74
CA ASP A 203 -12.16 1.27 22.33
C ASP A 203 -11.42 1.14 23.67
#